data_AF-A0A346R0C3-F1
#
_entry.id   AF-A0A346R0C3-F1
#
_cell.length_a   1.000
_cell.length_b   1.000
_cell.length_c   1.000
_cell.angle_alpha   90.00
_cell.angle_beta   90.00
_cell.angle_gamma   90.00
#
_symmetry.space_group_name_H-M   'P 1'
#
loop_
_entity.id
_entity.type
_entity.pdbx_description
1 polymer ?
#
loop_
_entity_poly.entity_id
_entity_poly.type
_entity_poly.pdbx_seq_one_letter_code
_entity_poly.pdbx_strand_id
1 'polypeptide(L)'
;MFFILRTAFWLSLVVLLIPADPETKAQSKEADISSLQAIGAAQQAYVDMTRFCERNPMTCETGGAAVEIFSAKARTGARMVYEYLGPGDNTDRTPVSASRDMASGPSDRELFTGSTAARPSNGPANGTLTPADLQPEWTVPAPLRKPV
;
A
#
# COMPACT_ATOMS: atom_id res chain seq x y z
N MET A 1 12.23 -6.50 1.16
CA MET A 1 11.28 -6.16 2.24
C MET A 1 9.99 -7.00 2.13
N PHE A 2 10.07 -8.33 2.01
CA PHE A 2 8.88 -9.22 1.97
C PHE A 2 8.53 -9.81 3.35
N PHE A 3 9.12 -9.25 4.41
CA PHE A 3 8.91 -9.73 5.77
C PHE A 3 7.44 -9.58 6.16
N ILE A 4 6.84 -8.39 5.95
CA ILE A 4 5.45 -8.13 6.31
C ILE A 4 4.47 -9.04 5.55
N LEU A 5 4.68 -9.25 4.25
CA LEU A 5 3.81 -10.15 3.48
C LEU A 5 3.96 -11.61 3.92
N ARG A 6 5.20 -12.08 4.17
CA ARG A 6 5.43 -13.41 4.73
C ARG A 6 4.81 -13.55 6.11
N THR A 7 5.06 -12.63 7.03
CA THR A 7 4.55 -12.70 8.39
C THR A 7 3.03 -12.57 8.42
N ALA A 8 2.43 -11.66 7.66
CA ALA A 8 0.98 -11.54 7.59
C ALA A 8 0.34 -12.81 7.02
N PHE A 9 0.90 -13.38 5.96
CA PHE A 9 0.43 -14.64 5.40
C PHE A 9 0.55 -15.79 6.43
N TRP A 10 1.71 -15.96 7.04
CA TRP A 10 1.93 -17.03 8.03
C TRP A 10 1.06 -16.84 9.27
N LEU A 11 0.90 -15.61 9.77
CA LEU A 11 0.02 -15.31 10.89
C LEU A 11 -1.44 -15.62 10.54
N SER A 12 -1.91 -15.21 9.36
CA SER A 12 -3.28 -15.51 8.93
C SER A 12 -3.52 -17.02 8.81
N LEU A 13 -2.55 -17.78 8.28
CA LEU A 13 -2.64 -19.24 8.17
C LEU A 13 -2.66 -19.92 9.54
N VAL A 14 -1.81 -19.47 10.46
CA VAL A 14 -1.76 -20.00 11.84
C VAL A 14 -3.06 -19.74 12.58
N VAL A 15 -3.60 -18.51 12.50
CA VAL A 15 -4.88 -18.16 13.14
C VAL A 15 -6.04 -18.99 12.59
N LEU A 16 -6.03 -19.28 11.28
CA LEU A 16 -7.03 -20.16 10.66
C LEU A 16 -6.98 -21.60 11.20
N LEU A 17 -5.78 -22.08 11.55
CA LEU A 17 -5.56 -23.45 12.03
C LEU A 17 -5.85 -23.60 13.53
N ILE A 18 -5.89 -22.50 14.30
CA ILE A 18 -6.22 -22.53 15.72
C ILE A 18 -7.74 -22.76 15.87
N PRO A 19 -8.18 -23.86 16.51
CA PRO A 19 -9.59 -24.06 16.78
C PRO A 19 -10.08 -23.01 17.78
N ALA A 20 -11.20 -22.38 17.48
CA ALA A 20 -11.84 -21.43 18.39
C ALA A 20 -12.33 -22.14 19.68
N ASP A 21 -12.19 -21.46 20.82
CA ASP A 21 -12.63 -21.96 22.12
C ASP A 21 -14.13 -22.29 22.11
N PRO A 22 -14.55 -23.38 22.80
CA PRO A 22 -15.94 -23.82 22.81
C PRO A 22 -16.88 -22.80 23.48
N GLU A 23 -16.39 -22.04 24.46
CA GLU A 23 -17.13 -20.95 25.11
C GLU A 23 -17.39 -19.79 24.14
N THR A 24 -16.40 -19.48 23.28
CA THR A 24 -16.54 -18.45 22.25
C THR A 24 -17.52 -18.88 21.16
N LYS A 25 -17.59 -20.18 20.84
CA LYS A 25 -18.59 -20.75 19.90
C LYS A 25 -20.04 -20.58 20.37
N ALA A 26 -20.29 -20.59 21.68
CA ALA A 26 -21.63 -20.39 22.24
C ALA A 26 -22.10 -18.94 22.09
N GLN A 27 -21.18 -17.98 22.22
CA GLN A 27 -21.44 -16.55 22.04
C GLN A 27 -21.40 -16.12 20.56
N SER A 28 -20.65 -16.83 19.71
CA SER A 28 -20.47 -16.51 18.30
C SER A 28 -21.51 -17.10 17.35
N LYS A 29 -22.55 -17.79 17.85
CA LYS A 29 -23.71 -18.19 17.02
C LYS A 29 -24.40 -16.98 16.33
N GLU A 30 -24.22 -15.78 16.88
CA GLU A 30 -24.65 -14.52 16.26
C GLU A 30 -23.59 -13.88 15.34
N ALA A 31 -22.33 -14.32 15.44
CA ALA A 31 -21.18 -13.82 14.68
C ALA A 31 -20.65 -14.88 13.68
N ASP A 32 -21.53 -15.71 13.12
CA ASP A 32 -21.24 -16.56 11.98
C ASP A 32 -21.08 -15.67 10.73
N ILE A 33 -19.94 -14.98 10.64
CA ILE A 33 -19.57 -14.27 9.44
C ILE A 33 -19.27 -15.33 8.38
N SER A 34 -20.21 -15.51 7.45
CA SER A 34 -20.01 -16.42 6.32
C SER A 34 -18.72 -16.02 5.57
N SER A 35 -17.93 -17.00 5.11
CA SER A 35 -16.73 -16.73 4.30
C SER A 35 -17.02 -15.80 3.12
N LEU A 36 -18.24 -15.87 2.57
CA LEU A 36 -18.72 -14.99 1.52
C LEU A 36 -18.89 -13.53 1.98
N GLN A 37 -19.35 -13.31 3.21
CA GLN A 37 -19.47 -11.98 3.80
C GLN A 37 -18.10 -11.36 4.09
N ALA A 38 -17.13 -12.18 4.54
CA ALA A 38 -15.74 -11.74 4.70
C ALA A 38 -15.11 -11.33 3.35
N ILE A 39 -15.33 -12.11 2.28
CA ILE A 39 -14.90 -11.75 0.92
C ILE A 39 -15.57 -10.44 0.47
N GLY A 40 -16.87 -10.27 0.73
CA GLY A 40 -17.59 -9.03 0.43
C GLY A 40 -17.02 -7.81 1.16
N ALA A 41 -16.67 -7.94 2.44
CA ALA A 41 -16.04 -6.87 3.21
C ALA A 41 -14.64 -6.51 2.67
N ALA A 42 -13.86 -7.50 2.25
CA ALA A 42 -12.56 -7.26 1.61
C ALA A 42 -12.71 -6.51 0.27
N GLN A 43 -13.74 -6.83 -0.52
CA GLN A 43 -14.04 -6.09 -1.75
C GLN A 43 -14.43 -4.63 -1.46
N GLN A 44 -15.18 -4.37 -0.39
CA GLN A 44 -15.50 -3.01 0.03
C GLN A 44 -14.23 -2.21 0.39
N ALA A 45 -13.30 -2.82 1.12
CA ALA A 45 -12.01 -2.18 1.41
C ALA A 45 -11.20 -1.88 0.13
N TYR A 46 -11.29 -2.75 -0.89
CA TYR A 46 -10.68 -2.48 -2.19
C TYR A 46 -11.32 -1.27 -2.91
N VAL A 47 -12.65 -1.14 -2.86
CA VAL A 47 -13.35 0.03 -3.41
C VAL A 47 -12.94 1.33 -2.69
N ASP A 48 -12.63 1.26 -1.40
CA ASP A 48 -12.11 2.43 -0.68
C ASP A 48 -10.69 2.83 -1.15
N MET A 49 -9.86 1.85 -1.53
CA MET A 49 -8.56 2.17 -2.17
C MET A 49 -8.74 2.86 -3.51
N THR A 50 -9.73 2.47 -4.31
CA THR A 50 -9.98 3.16 -5.60
C THR A 50 -10.50 4.58 -5.38
N ARG A 51 -11.29 4.82 -4.34
CA ARG A 51 -11.73 6.18 -3.92
C ARG A 51 -10.56 7.06 -3.45
N PHE A 52 -9.47 6.47 -2.96
CA PHE A 52 -8.25 7.22 -2.66
C PHE A 52 -7.58 7.74 -3.94
N CYS A 53 -7.60 6.95 -5.02
CA CYS A 53 -7.07 7.37 -6.31
C CYS A 53 -7.81 8.56 -6.92
N GLU A 54 -9.13 8.65 -6.74
CA GLU A 54 -9.93 9.81 -7.19
C GLU A 54 -9.44 11.11 -6.56
N ARG A 55 -8.96 11.06 -5.31
CA ARG A 55 -8.45 12.22 -4.56
C ARG A 55 -6.97 12.49 -4.77
N ASN A 56 -6.18 11.48 -5.13
CA ASN A 56 -4.74 11.58 -5.32
C ASN A 56 -4.29 10.84 -6.60
N PRO A 57 -4.56 11.42 -7.79
CA PRO A 57 -4.33 10.73 -9.06
C PRO A 57 -2.85 10.41 -9.32
N MET A 58 -1.94 11.34 -8.98
CA MET A 58 -0.49 11.16 -9.17
C MET A 58 0.07 9.93 -8.40
N THR A 59 -0.47 9.65 -7.22
CA THR A 59 -0.05 8.52 -6.40
C THR A 59 -0.47 7.19 -7.02
N CYS A 60 -1.67 7.12 -7.60
CA CYS A 60 -2.12 5.90 -8.27
C CYS A 60 -1.50 5.72 -9.65
N GLU A 61 -1.14 6.78 -10.37
CA GLU A 61 -0.37 6.65 -11.62
C GLU A 61 1.04 6.08 -11.36
N THR A 62 1.74 6.66 -10.38
CA THR A 62 3.08 6.18 -9.99
C THR A 62 3.01 4.77 -9.41
N GLY A 63 2.02 4.50 -8.55
CA GLY A 63 1.77 3.17 -7.99
C GLY A 63 1.40 2.14 -9.07
N GLY A 64 0.57 2.53 -10.04
CA GLY A 64 0.17 1.68 -11.16
C GLY A 64 1.36 1.25 -12.01
N ALA A 65 2.25 2.18 -12.37
CA ALA A 65 3.48 1.86 -13.09
C ALA A 65 4.39 0.88 -12.31
N ALA A 66 4.49 1.05 -10.99
CA ALA A 66 5.25 0.13 -10.14
C ALA A 66 4.62 -1.27 -10.11
N VAL A 67 3.28 -1.34 -10.00
CA VAL A 67 2.52 -2.60 -10.02
C VAL A 67 2.65 -3.30 -11.38
N GLU A 68 2.63 -2.56 -12.48
CA GLU A 68 2.78 -3.12 -13.83
C GLU A 68 4.14 -3.81 -13.99
N ILE A 69 5.23 -3.12 -13.62
CA ILE A 69 6.59 -3.67 -13.65
C ILE A 69 6.70 -4.89 -12.73
N PHE A 70 6.17 -4.79 -11.52
CA PHE A 70 6.15 -5.90 -10.57
C PHE A 70 5.39 -7.11 -11.14
N SER A 71 4.23 -6.89 -11.76
CA SER A 71 3.39 -7.96 -12.33
C SER A 71 4.07 -8.65 -13.52
N ALA A 72 4.74 -7.88 -14.39
CA ALA A 72 5.53 -8.43 -15.49
C ALA A 72 6.64 -9.33 -14.94
N LYS A 73 7.41 -8.85 -13.95
CA LYS A 73 8.45 -9.64 -13.29
C LYS A 73 7.90 -10.87 -12.56
N ALA A 74 6.75 -10.75 -11.90
CA ALA A 74 6.10 -11.86 -11.22
C ALA A 74 5.71 -12.98 -12.19
N ARG A 75 5.16 -12.62 -13.36
CA ARG A 75 4.84 -13.58 -14.43
C ARG A 75 6.10 -14.27 -14.97
N THR A 76 7.17 -13.50 -15.23
CA THR A 76 8.45 -14.08 -15.67
C THR A 76 9.04 -15.00 -14.60
N GLY A 77 9.01 -14.61 -13.33
CA GLY A 77 9.49 -15.43 -12.22
C GLY A 77 8.68 -16.72 -12.04
N ALA A 78 7.35 -16.65 -12.15
CA ALA A 78 6.49 -17.83 -12.11
C ALA A 78 6.82 -18.80 -13.26
N ARG A 79 7.08 -18.29 -14.46
CA ARG A 79 7.53 -19.09 -15.59
C ARG A 79 8.89 -19.76 -15.34
N MET A 80 9.88 -19.02 -14.81
CA MET A 80 11.20 -19.60 -14.48
C MET A 80 11.07 -20.74 -13.45
N VAL A 81 10.25 -20.56 -12.42
CA VAL A 81 10.01 -21.60 -11.40
C VAL A 81 9.30 -22.82 -12.02
N TYR A 82 8.32 -22.60 -12.90
CA TYR A 82 7.64 -23.68 -13.60
C TYR A 82 8.58 -24.47 -14.53
N GLU A 83 9.44 -23.78 -15.27
CA GLU A 83 10.46 -24.43 -16.13
C GLU A 83 11.52 -25.16 -15.31
N TYR A 84 11.88 -24.67 -14.13
CA TYR A 84 12.80 -25.34 -13.20
C TYR A 84 12.21 -26.61 -12.57
N LEU A 85 10.92 -26.59 -12.25
CA LEU A 85 10.19 -27.73 -11.66
C LEU A 85 9.62 -28.69 -12.71
N GLY A 86 9.64 -28.30 -13.99
CA GLY A 86 9.15 -29.10 -15.10
C GLY A 86 10.00 -30.36 -15.31
N PRO A 87 9.46 -31.41 -15.95
CA PRO A 87 10.17 -32.66 -16.18
C PRO A 87 11.50 -32.40 -16.91
N GLY A 88 12.62 -32.79 -16.29
CA GLY A 88 13.96 -32.45 -16.74
C GLY A 88 14.32 -33.09 -18.08
N ASP A 89 14.53 -32.26 -19.10
CA ASP A 89 15.49 -32.59 -20.15
C ASP A 89 16.88 -32.21 -19.63
N ASN A 90 17.64 -33.23 -19.22
CA ASN A 90 18.98 -33.14 -18.65
C ASN A 90 20.02 -32.82 -19.72
N THR A 91 19.84 -31.72 -20.44
CA THR A 91 20.85 -31.22 -21.37
C THR A 91 21.27 -29.83 -20.91
N ASP A 92 22.31 -29.83 -20.08
CA ASP A 92 23.28 -28.76 -19.85
C ASP A 92 22.74 -27.32 -20.01
N ARG A 93 22.16 -26.78 -18.94
CA ARG A 93 21.77 -25.36 -18.90
C ARG A 93 22.59 -24.64 -17.83
N THR A 94 23.72 -24.09 -18.29
CA THR A 94 24.44 -23.02 -17.60
C THR A 94 23.45 -21.96 -17.09
N PRO A 95 23.58 -21.51 -15.82
CA PRO A 95 22.75 -20.44 -15.32
C PRO A 95 23.05 -19.19 -16.15
N VAL A 96 22.12 -18.78 -17.02
CA VAL A 96 22.17 -17.46 -17.64
C VAL A 96 21.99 -16.46 -16.51
N SER A 97 23.13 -15.99 -16.00
CA SER A 97 23.23 -14.77 -15.23
C SER A 97 22.73 -13.63 -16.12
N ALA A 98 21.43 -13.36 -16.10
CA ALA A 98 20.87 -12.14 -16.66
C ALA A 98 21.10 -11.00 -15.66
N SER A 99 22.37 -10.69 -15.45
CA SER A 99 22.85 -9.45 -14.83
C SER A 99 23.68 -8.68 -15.87
N ARG A 100 22.95 -8.11 -16.83
CA ARG A 100 23.31 -7.06 -17.80
C ARG A 100 22.03 -6.90 -18.63
N ASP A 101 21.29 -5.80 -18.63
CA ASP A 101 21.72 -4.41 -18.68
C ASP A 101 20.70 -3.49 -17.99
N MET A 102 21.16 -2.75 -16.98
CA MET A 102 20.68 -1.39 -16.73
C MET A 102 21.90 -0.52 -16.46
N ALA A 103 21.93 0.63 -17.15
CA ALA A 103 22.70 1.84 -16.88
C ALA A 103 24.18 1.88 -17.28
N SER A 104 24.43 2.28 -18.52
CA SER A 104 25.42 3.33 -18.80
C SER A 104 24.71 4.51 -19.46
N GLY A 105 24.19 5.40 -18.62
CA GLY A 105 23.71 6.73 -18.97
C GLY A 105 24.20 7.68 -17.87
N PRO A 106 24.59 8.93 -18.20
CA PRO A 106 25.50 9.70 -17.37
C PRO A 106 24.95 9.95 -15.97
N SER A 107 25.86 9.79 -15.02
CA SER A 107 25.75 10.10 -13.61
C SER A 107 25.29 11.54 -13.39
N ASP A 108 23.99 11.72 -13.10
CA ASP A 108 23.40 12.88 -12.42
C ASP A 108 21.97 12.55 -11.97
N ARG A 109 21.81 11.50 -11.17
CA ARG A 109 20.55 11.28 -10.43
C ARG A 109 20.87 11.17 -8.96
N GLU A 110 20.65 12.29 -8.28
CA GLU A 110 20.70 12.41 -6.84
C GLU A 110 19.97 11.23 -6.20
N LEU A 111 20.67 10.61 -5.26
CA LEU A 111 20.18 9.57 -4.38
C LEU A 111 18.99 10.16 -3.60
N PHE A 112 17.75 9.86 -4.01
CA PHE A 112 16.56 10.30 -3.28
C PHE A 112 16.38 9.41 -2.04
N THR A 113 17.26 9.62 -1.05
CA THR A 113 17.00 9.22 0.32
C THR A 113 15.82 10.06 0.80
N GLY A 114 14.75 9.44 1.29
CA GLY A 114 13.52 10.09 1.76
C GLY A 114 13.73 11.01 2.98
N SER A 115 14.44 12.11 2.78
CA SER A 115 14.44 13.29 3.62
C SER A 115 13.88 14.42 2.78
N THR A 116 12.81 15.07 3.26
CA THR A 116 12.29 16.29 2.67
C THR A 116 13.42 17.31 2.59
N ALA A 117 13.97 17.51 1.38
CA ALA A 117 14.97 18.54 1.16
C ALA A 117 14.33 19.89 1.49
N ALA A 118 14.75 20.50 2.60
CA ALA A 118 14.48 21.89 2.88
C ALA A 118 15.14 22.71 1.77
N ARG A 119 14.33 23.29 0.90
CA ARG A 119 14.78 24.21 -0.13
C ARG A 119 15.40 25.43 0.55
N PRO A 120 16.57 25.94 0.13
CA PRO A 120 17.11 27.17 0.69
C PRO A 120 16.19 28.34 0.33
N SER A 121 15.56 28.90 1.37
CA SER A 121 14.68 30.06 1.30
C SER A 121 15.51 31.33 1.18
N ASN A 122 15.92 31.69 -0.04
CA ASN A 122 16.39 33.04 -0.37
C ASN A 122 15.23 33.86 -0.97
N GLY A 123 14.15 34.02 -0.20
CA GLY A 123 13.03 34.90 -0.50
C GLY A 123 12.48 35.47 0.81
N PRO A 124 11.93 36.70 0.83
CA PRO A 124 11.47 37.35 2.06
C PRO A 124 10.45 36.44 2.76
N ALA A 125 10.58 36.33 4.08
CA ALA A 125 9.86 35.41 4.96
C ALA A 125 8.36 35.72 5.11
N ASN A 126 7.66 35.84 3.99
CA ASN A 126 6.24 36.15 3.93
C ASN A 126 5.56 35.01 3.19
N GLY A 127 4.95 34.10 3.94
CA GLY A 127 4.08 33.07 3.37
C GLY A 127 2.94 33.70 2.54
N THR A 128 2.27 32.88 1.73
CA THR A 128 1.11 33.28 0.92
C THR A 128 -0.16 33.54 1.74
N LEU A 129 -0.06 33.48 3.08
CA LEU A 129 -1.18 33.71 3.99
C LEU A 129 -1.33 35.21 4.21
N THR A 130 -2.51 35.73 3.85
CA THR A 130 -2.91 37.09 4.17
C THR A 130 -3.38 37.17 5.63
N PRO A 131 -3.38 38.35 6.27
CA PRO A 131 -3.92 38.51 7.63
C PRO A 131 -5.39 38.11 7.77
N ALA A 132 -6.13 38.05 6.66
CA ALA A 132 -7.51 37.57 6.63
C ALA A 132 -7.60 36.04 6.77
N ASP A 133 -6.61 35.30 6.25
CA ASP A 133 -6.55 33.82 6.32
C ASP A 133 -6.25 33.32 7.75
N LEU A 134 -5.71 34.19 8.60
CA LEU A 134 -5.40 33.87 10.00
C LEU A 134 -6.60 34.02 10.93
N GLN A 135 -7.75 34.49 10.44
CA GLN A 135 -8.95 34.60 11.26
C GLN A 135 -9.76 33.30 11.21
N PRO A 136 -10.14 32.71 12.35
CA PRO A 136 -11.04 31.57 12.38
C PRO A 136 -12.42 31.99 11.86
N GLU A 137 -12.87 31.40 10.75
CA GLU A 137 -14.20 31.64 10.16
C GLU A 137 -15.32 31.25 11.15
N TRP A 138 -15.07 30.22 11.96
CA TRP A 138 -16.08 29.71 12.87
C TRP A 138 -16.05 30.41 14.22
N THR A 139 -17.10 31.20 14.49
CA THR A 139 -17.36 31.79 15.81
C THR A 139 -18.55 31.07 16.47
N VAL A 140 -18.43 30.72 17.74
CA VAL A 140 -19.54 30.15 18.53
C VAL A 140 -20.71 31.14 18.65
N PRO A 141 -21.97 30.70 18.49
CA PRO A 141 -23.13 31.54 18.75
C PRO A 141 -23.16 32.03 20.20
N ALA A 142 -23.41 33.34 20.41
CA ALA A 142 -23.50 33.92 21.74
C ALA A 142 -24.63 33.27 22.55
N PRO A 143 -24.44 32.98 23.85
CA PRO A 143 -25.47 32.39 24.68
C PRO A 143 -26.65 33.37 24.85
N LEU A 144 -27.85 32.90 24.54
CA LEU A 144 -29.10 33.62 24.76
C LEU A 144 -29.27 33.92 26.25
N ARG A 145 -29.18 35.20 26.63
CA ARG A 145 -29.56 35.64 27.99
C ARG A 145 -31.07 35.46 28.14
N LYS A 146 -31.49 34.57 29.05
CA LYS A 146 -32.89 34.48 29.45
C LYS A 146 -33.25 35.75 30.25
N PRO A 147 -34.34 36.45 29.93
CA PRO A 147 -34.84 37.53 30.76
C PRO A 147 -35.33 36.97 32.11
N VAL A 148 -35.03 37.71 33.17
CA VAL A 148 -35.44 37.47 34.57
C VAL A 148 -36.91 37.84 34.75
#